data_AF-A0AAN5CN13-F1
#
_entry.id   AF-A0AAN5CN13-F1
#
_cell.length_a   1.000
_cell.length_b   1.000
_cell.length_c   1.000
_cell.angle_alpha   90.00
_cell.angle_beta   90.00
_cell.angle_gamma   90.00
#
_symmetry.space_group_name_H-M   'P 1'
#
loop_
_entity.id
_entity.type
_entity.pdbx_description
1 polymer ?
#
loop_
_entity_poly.entity_id
_entity_poly.type
_entity_poly.pdbx_seq_one_letter_code
_entity_poly.pdbx_strand_id
1 'polypeptide(L)'
;MLFSSLIALLLISLVKSAALPPKVILDGPRTIHDYSGMKIEVLEQVGMEPEYLDRVEAAIVENFTTDKIRSGDASMKISNAMERKFGGRWTVVIIEDPYLLYTTIPKRSTAHALFDVNGAGVFVGREGWPKQPLEWKPNVFNG
;
A
#
# COMPACT_ATOMS: atom_id res chain seq x y z
N MET A 1 -7.04 -42.56 14.25
CA MET A 1 -7.21 -41.26 14.92
C MET A 1 -6.16 -40.20 14.52
N LEU A 2 -5.48 -40.32 13.37
CA LEU A 2 -4.42 -39.38 12.93
C LEU A 2 -4.79 -38.50 11.73
N PHE A 3 -5.89 -38.81 11.03
CA PHE A 3 -6.30 -38.06 9.82
C PHE A 3 -6.96 -36.70 10.13
N SER A 4 -7.66 -36.59 11.26
CA SER A 4 -8.39 -35.37 11.63
C SER A 4 -7.47 -34.20 12.00
N SER A 5 -6.28 -34.50 12.53
CA SER A 5 -5.34 -33.49 12.99
C SER A 5 -4.54 -32.85 11.83
N LEU A 6 -4.30 -33.61 10.76
CA LEU A 6 -3.61 -33.11 9.56
C LEU A 6 -4.49 -32.14 8.74
N ILE A 7 -5.81 -32.38 8.68
CA ILE A 7 -6.77 -31.50 8.02
C ILE A 7 -6.90 -30.16 8.76
N ALA A 8 -6.88 -30.20 10.10
CA ALA A 8 -6.91 -28.99 10.92
C ALA A 8 -5.67 -28.12 10.71
N LEU A 9 -4.46 -28.71 10.62
CA LEU A 9 -3.25 -27.94 10.32
C LEU A 9 -3.21 -27.39 8.88
N LEU A 10 -3.79 -28.09 7.90
CA LEU A 10 -3.89 -27.60 6.52
C LEU A 10 -4.88 -26.43 6.39
N LEU A 11 -5.97 -26.46 7.15
CA LEU A 11 -6.91 -25.32 7.23
C LEU A 11 -6.26 -24.11 7.91
N ILE A 12 -5.46 -24.32 8.95
CA ILE A 12 -4.71 -23.24 9.62
C ILE A 12 -3.60 -22.68 8.72
N SER A 13 -2.99 -23.49 7.85
CA SER A 13 -1.97 -23.01 6.91
C SER A 13 -2.53 -22.33 5.65
N LEU A 14 -3.78 -22.63 5.26
CA LEU A 14 -4.49 -21.92 4.18
C LEU A 14 -5.05 -20.56 4.62
N VAL A 15 -5.25 -20.31 5.91
CA VAL A 15 -5.53 -18.97 6.44
C VAL A 15 -4.21 -18.20 6.62
N LYS A 16 -3.37 -18.22 5.58
CA LYS A 16 -2.33 -17.22 5.40
C LYS A 16 -2.95 -16.07 4.60
N SER A 17 -3.45 -15.08 5.34
CA SER A 17 -3.69 -13.71 4.86
C SER A 17 -4.46 -13.59 3.54
N ALA A 18 -5.69 -14.11 3.50
CA ALA A 18 -6.68 -13.50 2.63
C ALA A 18 -7.21 -12.28 3.38
N ALA A 19 -6.52 -11.13 3.25
CA ALA A 19 -7.09 -9.87 3.67
C ALA A 19 -8.52 -9.80 3.11
N LEU A 20 -9.51 -9.62 3.99
CA LEU A 20 -10.90 -9.54 3.55
C LEU A 20 -10.98 -8.50 2.42
N PRO A 21 -11.63 -8.80 1.29
CA PRO A 21 -11.73 -7.83 0.21
C PRO A 21 -12.40 -6.56 0.76
N PRO A 22 -11.91 -5.37 0.40
CA PRO A 22 -12.44 -4.14 0.95
C PRO A 22 -13.92 -4.02 0.65
N LYS A 23 -14.66 -3.45 1.61
CA LYS A 23 -16.01 -2.98 1.32
C LYS A 23 -15.92 -1.60 0.68
N VAL A 24 -16.36 -1.46 -0.56
CA VAL A 24 -16.50 -0.15 -1.20
C VAL A 24 -17.66 0.59 -0.53
N ILE A 25 -17.36 1.71 0.16
CA ILE A 25 -18.36 2.55 0.82
C ILE A 25 -18.95 3.55 -0.17
N LEU A 26 -18.10 4.11 -1.03
CA LEU A 26 -18.46 5.12 -2.02
C LEU A 26 -17.64 4.86 -3.29
N ASP A 27 -18.32 4.90 -4.43
CA ASP A 27 -17.74 4.82 -5.76
C ASP A 27 -18.22 6.02 -6.58
N GLY A 28 -17.32 6.73 -7.26
CA GLY A 28 -17.60 8.02 -7.89
C GLY A 28 -16.34 8.87 -8.09
N PRO A 29 -16.39 10.21 -7.98
CA PRO A 29 -15.19 11.06 -8.10
C PRO A 29 -14.18 10.84 -6.96
N ARG A 30 -14.57 10.08 -5.93
CA ARG A 30 -13.78 9.64 -4.79
C ARG A 30 -14.14 8.17 -4.54
N THR A 31 -13.13 7.35 -4.30
CA THR A 31 -13.31 5.93 -3.95
C THR A 31 -12.90 5.74 -2.50
N ILE A 32 -13.80 5.16 -1.70
CA ILE A 32 -13.56 4.87 -0.27
C ILE A 32 -13.65 3.37 -0.04
N HIS A 33 -12.57 2.78 0.43
CA HIS A 33 -12.45 1.37 0.80
C HIS A 33 -12.40 1.20 2.32
N ASP A 34 -13.17 0.24 2.85
CA ASP A 34 -13.16 -0.14 4.26
C ASP A 34 -12.58 -1.53 4.46
N TYR A 35 -11.46 -1.56 5.18
CA TYR A 35 -10.72 -2.74 5.59
C TYR A 35 -10.94 -3.01 7.07
N SER A 36 -12.12 -3.52 7.42
CA SER A 36 -12.47 -3.89 8.80
C SER A 36 -12.28 -2.76 9.82
N GLY A 37 -12.70 -1.53 9.47
CA GLY A 37 -12.59 -0.34 10.32
C GLY A 37 -11.46 0.61 9.95
N MET A 38 -10.57 0.21 9.04
CA MET A 38 -9.65 1.14 8.38
C MET A 38 -10.27 1.65 7.09
N LYS A 39 -10.69 2.91 7.08
CA LYS A 39 -11.22 3.59 5.89
C LYS A 39 -10.07 4.25 5.16
N ILE A 40 -9.96 3.95 3.87
CA ILE A 40 -8.98 4.51 2.95
C ILE A 40 -9.73 5.23 1.83
N GLU A 41 -9.50 6.52 1.66
CA GLU A 41 -9.98 7.31 0.52
C GLU A 41 -8.79 7.72 -0.35
N VAL A 42 -8.89 7.51 -1.66
CA VAL A 42 -7.90 8.03 -2.61
C VAL A 42 -8.24 9.49 -2.91
N LEU A 43 -7.39 10.42 -2.44
CA LEU A 43 -7.57 11.86 -2.63
C LEU A 43 -6.96 12.36 -3.95
N GLU A 44 -5.83 11.77 -4.35
CA GLU A 44 -5.13 12.12 -5.58
C GLU A 44 -4.44 10.88 -6.15
N GLN A 45 -4.44 10.77 -7.48
CA GLN A 45 -3.70 9.76 -8.22
C GLN A 45 -3.14 10.41 -9.50
N VAL A 46 -1.82 10.41 -9.62
CA VAL A 46 -1.13 10.95 -10.79
C VAL A 46 -0.16 9.91 -11.31
N GLY A 47 -0.37 9.43 -12.54
CA GLY A 47 0.57 8.55 -13.24
C GLY A 47 0.79 7.16 -12.64
N MET A 48 0.02 6.77 -11.60
CA MET A 48 -0.05 5.41 -11.08
C MET A 48 -1.12 4.60 -11.81
N GLU A 49 -0.80 3.37 -12.21
CA GLU A 49 -1.81 2.43 -12.73
C GLU A 49 -2.65 1.83 -11.58
N PRO A 50 -3.90 1.40 -11.81
CA PRO A 50 -4.79 0.89 -10.77
C PRO A 50 -4.19 -0.26 -9.94
N GLU A 51 -3.42 -1.17 -10.55
CA GLU A 51 -2.76 -2.27 -9.81
C GLU A 51 -1.81 -1.76 -8.72
N TYR A 52 -1.16 -0.62 -8.92
CA TYR A 52 -0.30 -0.04 -7.88
C TYR A 52 -1.14 0.47 -6.71
N LEU A 53 -2.32 1.06 -6.95
CA LEU A 53 -3.19 1.55 -5.89
C LEU A 53 -3.64 0.42 -4.97
N ASP A 54 -4.17 -0.67 -5.52
CA ASP A 54 -4.63 -1.83 -4.74
C ASP A 54 -3.52 -2.38 -3.83
N ARG A 55 -2.28 -2.34 -4.31
CA ARG A 55 -1.10 -2.82 -3.57
C ARG A 55 -0.60 -1.82 -2.54
N VAL A 56 -0.69 -0.52 -2.83
CA VAL A 56 -0.43 0.52 -1.83
C VAL A 56 -1.42 0.40 -0.68
N GLU A 57 -2.71 0.24 -0.97
CA GLU A 57 -3.74 0.09 0.06
C GLU A 57 -3.50 -1.16 0.91
N ALA A 58 -3.17 -2.30 0.30
CA ALA A 58 -2.79 -3.49 1.03
C ALA A 58 -1.57 -3.24 1.95
N ALA A 59 -0.54 -2.54 1.46
CA ALA A 59 0.64 -2.21 2.25
C ALA A 59 0.31 -1.25 3.41
N ILE A 60 -0.62 -0.30 3.20
CA ILE A 60 -1.14 0.59 4.24
C ILE A 60 -1.86 -0.24 5.30
N VAL A 61 -2.80 -1.11 4.92
CA VAL A 61 -3.57 -1.95 5.86
C VAL A 61 -2.66 -2.80 6.74
N GLU A 62 -1.58 -3.35 6.18
CA GLU A 62 -0.65 -4.20 6.92
C GLU A 62 0.30 -3.44 7.86
N ASN A 63 0.62 -2.17 7.58
CA ASN A 63 1.76 -1.49 8.20
C ASN A 63 1.44 -0.12 8.82
N PHE A 64 0.29 0.47 8.51
CA PHE A 64 -0.10 1.79 8.99
C PHE A 64 -0.55 1.76 10.45
N THR A 65 -0.17 2.78 11.22
CA THR A 65 -0.62 3.02 12.59
C THR A 65 -0.54 4.51 12.90
N THR A 66 -1.50 5.00 13.68
CA THR A 66 -1.55 6.39 14.15
C THR A 66 -0.72 6.63 15.42
N ASP A 67 -0.36 5.58 16.17
CA ASP A 67 0.27 5.71 17.50
C ASP A 67 1.70 6.29 17.45
N LYS A 68 2.37 6.17 16.30
CA LYS A 68 3.79 6.53 16.12
C LYS A 68 4.09 7.15 14.75
N ILE A 69 3.19 7.97 14.22
CA ILE A 69 3.37 8.61 12.90
C ILE A 69 4.74 9.29 12.80
N ARG A 70 5.19 9.97 13.87
CA ARG A 70 6.46 10.71 13.88
C ARG A 70 7.73 9.83 13.92
N SER A 71 7.63 8.52 14.15
CA SER A 71 8.82 7.65 14.14
C SER A 71 9.29 7.31 12.73
N GLY A 72 8.41 7.44 11.72
CA GLY A 72 8.69 7.03 10.35
C GLY A 72 8.69 5.51 10.13
N ASP A 73 8.43 4.69 11.16
CA ASP A 73 8.45 3.22 11.06
C ASP A 73 7.40 2.71 10.06
N ALA A 74 6.18 3.24 10.15
CA ALA A 74 5.10 2.87 9.25
C ALA A 74 5.44 3.27 7.81
N SER A 75 5.97 4.48 7.58
CA SER A 75 6.41 4.95 6.27
C SER A 75 7.47 4.03 5.67
N MET A 76 8.49 3.66 6.46
CA MET A 76 9.56 2.76 6.03
C MET A 76 9.03 1.36 5.71
N LYS A 77 8.11 0.81 6.51
CA LYS A 77 7.52 -0.51 6.26
C LYS A 77 6.69 -0.55 4.99
N ILE A 78 5.86 0.48 4.76
CA ILE A 78 5.07 0.61 3.53
C ILE A 78 6.02 0.73 2.33
N SER A 79 7.04 1.59 2.41
CA SER A 79 8.05 1.74 1.37
C SER A 79 8.72 0.40 1.01
N ASN A 80 9.20 -0.32 2.04
CA ASN A 80 9.84 -1.62 1.87
C ASN A 80 8.88 -2.68 1.27
N ALA A 81 7.59 -2.64 1.61
CA ALA A 81 6.60 -3.51 1.01
C ALA A 81 6.45 -3.25 -0.49
N MET A 82 6.40 -1.99 -0.90
CA MET A 82 6.33 -1.59 -2.31
C MET A 82 7.60 -1.94 -3.08
N GLU A 83 8.78 -1.66 -2.51
CA GLU A 83 10.07 -2.00 -3.12
C GLU A 83 10.25 -3.50 -3.33
N ARG A 84 9.86 -4.34 -2.36
CA ARG A 84 9.94 -5.80 -2.50
C ARG A 84 9.03 -6.32 -3.61
N LYS A 85 7.87 -5.70 -3.81
CA LYS A 85 6.87 -6.17 -4.77
C LYS A 85 7.16 -5.70 -6.19
N PHE A 86 7.56 -4.43 -6.35
CA PHE A 86 7.63 -3.76 -7.66
C PHE A 86 9.04 -3.31 -8.05
N GLY A 87 10.02 -3.43 -7.15
CA GLY A 87 11.34 -2.84 -7.32
C GLY A 87 11.31 -1.31 -7.35
N GLY A 88 12.46 -0.71 -7.68
CA GLY A 88 12.63 0.74 -7.66
C GLY A 88 12.73 1.31 -6.24
N ARG A 89 12.63 2.64 -6.13
CA ARG A 89 12.60 3.35 -4.85
C ARG A 89 11.24 3.98 -4.66
N TRP A 90 10.73 3.90 -3.44
CA TRP A 90 9.43 4.43 -3.09
C TRP A 90 9.57 5.44 -1.96
N THR A 91 8.94 6.59 -2.12
CA THR A 91 8.83 7.60 -1.07
C THR A 91 7.46 7.43 -0.41
N VAL A 92 7.45 7.27 0.91
CA VAL A 92 6.22 7.27 1.71
C VAL A 92 6.31 8.37 2.74
N VAL A 93 5.28 9.22 2.82
CA VAL A 93 5.17 10.27 3.82
C VAL A 93 3.85 10.11 4.53
N ILE A 94 3.88 10.06 5.86
CA ILE A 94 2.67 10.00 6.69
C ILE A 94 2.56 11.32 7.44
N ILE A 95 1.36 11.89 7.47
CA ILE A 95 1.04 13.16 8.08
C ILE A 95 -0.25 13.08 8.89
N GLU A 96 -0.40 13.98 9.85
CA GLU A 96 -1.55 14.01 10.74
C GLU A 96 -2.84 14.45 10.04
N ASP A 97 -2.74 15.28 9.00
CA ASP A 97 -3.90 15.79 8.25
C ASP A 97 -3.60 15.77 6.72
N PRO A 98 -4.34 14.99 5.92
CA PRO A 98 -4.11 14.87 4.48
C PRO A 98 -4.29 16.17 3.70
N TYR A 99 -5.10 17.11 4.21
CA TYR A 99 -5.44 18.36 3.52
C TYR A 99 -4.38 19.44 3.70
N LEU A 100 -3.42 19.26 4.62
CA LEU A 100 -2.27 20.15 4.80
C LEU A 100 -1.17 19.96 3.73
N LEU A 101 -1.07 18.78 3.12
CA LEU A 101 0.07 18.40 2.26
C LEU A 101 0.02 18.93 0.83
N TYR A 102 -1.13 19.42 0.38
CA TYR A 102 -1.40 19.58 -1.06
C TYR A 102 -0.44 20.54 -1.80
N THR A 103 0.47 21.22 -1.10
CA THR A 103 1.26 22.33 -1.66
C THR A 103 2.77 22.09 -1.83
N THR A 104 3.41 21.06 -1.25
CA THR A 104 4.91 21.01 -1.23
C THR A 104 5.62 19.71 -1.63
N ILE A 105 4.98 18.54 -1.66
CA ILE A 105 5.67 17.24 -1.92
C ILE A 105 5.67 16.78 -3.40
N PRO A 106 4.65 17.05 -4.26
CA PRO A 106 4.58 16.42 -5.57
C PRO A 106 5.42 17.19 -6.61
N LYS A 107 6.76 17.06 -6.57
CA LYS A 107 7.61 17.57 -7.68
C LYS A 107 8.66 16.60 -8.20
N ARG A 108 8.91 15.46 -7.55
CA ARG A 108 9.94 14.51 -7.99
C ARG A 108 9.43 13.17 -8.51
N SER A 109 8.19 12.80 -8.20
CA SER A 109 7.57 11.58 -8.73
C SER A 109 6.45 11.93 -9.70
N THR A 110 6.57 11.47 -10.94
CA THR A 110 5.48 11.52 -11.93
C THR A 110 4.49 10.36 -11.77
N ALA A 111 4.66 9.49 -10.76
CA ALA A 111 3.77 8.39 -10.41
C ALA A 111 3.55 8.36 -8.88
N HIS A 112 2.48 8.98 -8.41
CA HIS A 112 2.16 9.10 -6.98
C HIS A 112 0.67 9.07 -6.70
N ALA A 113 0.33 8.81 -5.44
CA ALA A 113 -1.01 8.89 -4.89
C ALA A 113 -1.00 9.44 -3.46
N LEU A 114 -2.09 10.10 -3.09
CA LEU A 114 -2.37 10.57 -1.72
C LEU A 114 -3.62 9.88 -1.22
N PHE A 115 -3.54 9.32 -0.01
CA PHE A 115 -4.61 8.62 0.66
C PHE A 115 -4.99 9.34 1.96
N ASP A 116 -6.28 9.44 2.24
CA ASP A 116 -6.81 9.70 3.58
C ASP A 116 -7.09 8.35 4.24
N VAL A 117 -6.38 8.06 5.32
CA VAL A 117 -6.47 6.82 6.09
C VAL A 117 -6.96 7.15 7.49
N ASN A 118 -8.27 7.00 7.73
CA ASN A 118 -8.93 7.37 8.99
C ASN A 118 -8.61 8.80 9.48
N GLY A 119 -8.47 9.76 8.57
CA GLY A 119 -8.17 11.17 8.86
C GLY A 119 -6.68 11.52 8.83
N ALA A 120 -5.78 10.56 8.64
CA ALA A 120 -4.35 10.79 8.47
C ALA A 120 -3.96 10.71 6.99
N GLY A 121 -3.01 11.54 6.55
CA GLY A 121 -2.54 11.50 5.17
C GLY A 121 -1.43 10.50 4.97
N VAL A 122 -1.53 9.70 3.91
CA VAL A 122 -0.43 8.83 3.44
C VAL A 122 -0.14 9.19 1.99
N PHE A 123 0.99 9.82 1.74
CA PHE A 123 1.51 10.05 0.39
C PHE A 123 2.43 8.91 -0.01
N VAL A 124 2.25 8.38 -1.21
CA VAL A 124 3.12 7.35 -1.78
C VAL A 124 3.54 7.77 -3.18
N GLY A 125 4.84 7.87 -3.43
CA GLY A 125 5.40 8.23 -4.74
C GLY A 125 6.51 7.30 -5.17
N ARG A 126 6.52 6.89 -6.43
CA ARG A 126 7.62 6.13 -7.03
C ARG A 126 8.71 7.06 -7.54
N GLU A 127 9.91 6.97 -6.99
CA GLU A 127 11.02 7.81 -7.45
C GLU A 127 11.50 7.39 -8.85
N GLY A 128 11.82 8.38 -9.69
CA GLY A 128 12.48 8.17 -10.98
C GLY A 128 11.59 7.80 -12.17
N TRP A 129 10.26 7.92 -12.06
CA TRP A 129 9.35 7.79 -13.20
C TRP A 129 9.42 9.02 -14.14
N PRO A 130 9.26 8.87 -15.48
CA PRO A 130 9.40 7.64 -16.27
C PRO A 130 10.83 7.54 -16.80
N LYS A 131 11.64 6.62 -16.28
CA LYS A 131 12.86 6.17 -16.98
C LYS A 131 12.77 4.66 -17.22
N GLN A 132 12.28 4.37 -18.44
CA GLN A 132 12.31 3.12 -19.20
C GLN A 132 11.42 1.95 -18.73
N PRO A 133 10.86 1.17 -19.67
CA PRO A 133 10.16 -0.06 -19.35
C PRO A 133 11.17 -0.99 -18.66
N LEU A 134 10.94 -1.29 -17.39
CA LEU A 134 11.59 -2.41 -16.76
C LEU A 134 11.00 -3.66 -17.43
N GLU A 135 11.67 -4.17 -18.47
CA GLU A 135 11.56 -5.59 -18.78
C GLU A 135 11.89 -6.33 -17.49
N TRP A 136 10.85 -6.88 -16.87
CA TRP A 136 11.02 -7.76 -15.75
C TRP A 136 11.85 -8.96 -16.22
N LYS A 137 13.13 -8.99 -15.84
CA LYS A 137 13.93 -10.20 -15.93
C LYS A 137 13.79 -10.92 -14.61
N PRO A 138 13.23 -12.14 -14.56
CA PRO A 138 13.28 -12.94 -13.36
C PRO A 138 14.75 -13.07 -12.95
N ASN A 139 15.05 -12.76 -11.69
CA ASN A 139 16.35 -13.09 -11.13
C ASN A 139 16.53 -14.61 -11.25
N VAL A 140 17.36 -15.02 -12.20
CA VAL A 140 17.88 -16.38 -12.23
C VAL A 140 18.82 -16.45 -11.02
N PHE A 141 18.29 -16.94 -9.90
CA PHE A 141 19.12 -17.42 -8.82
C PHE A 141 19.86 -18.65 -9.37
N ASN A 142 21.04 -18.43 -9.91
CA ASN A 142 21.99 -19.50 -10.17
C ASN A 142 22.52 -19.97 -8.81
N GLY A 143 21.90 -21.02 -8.29
CA GLY A 143 22.57 -21.95 -7.38
C GLY A 143 23.53 -22.84 -8.13
#